data_AF-A0A7C4MRV3-F1
#
_entry.id   AF-A0A7C4MRV3-F1
#
_cell.length_a   1.000
_cell.length_b   1.000
_cell.length_c   1.000
_cell.angle_alpha   90.00
_cell.angle_beta   90.00
_cell.angle_gamma   90.00
#
_symmetry.space_group_name_H-M   'P 1'
#
loop_
_entity.id
_entity.type
_entity.pdbx_description
1 polymer ?
#
loop_
_entity_poly.entity_id
_entity_poly.type
_entity_poly.pdbx_seq_one_letter_code
_entity_poly.pdbx_strand_id
1 'polypeptide(L)'
;MSETPGGPAGPCCEQRRGFLEKAAAIGAGALALAAPLGVGVNAFLHPLRRAGGADGNLLKITSLESLPEDGTPRKFNVTADRVDAWNRFSNEPVGAVFLRRIPGQPAKVAAFQVTCPHAGCAINFEPTEQGGRFFSPRDMDELEVEIRNQNEIWVRFQHFVLNKSEKIAKA
;
A
#
# COMPACT_ATOMS: atom_id res chain seq x y z
N MET A 1 -69.53 -3.71 40.90
CA MET A 1 -68.12 -3.59 41.34
C MET A 1 -67.76 -4.87 42.04
N SER A 2 -66.98 -5.73 41.39
CA SER A 2 -66.27 -6.83 42.04
C SER A 2 -65.14 -7.23 41.11
N GLU A 3 -64.02 -6.54 41.30
CA GLU A 3 -62.73 -6.88 40.70
C GLU A 3 -62.39 -8.32 41.09
N THR A 4 -62.03 -9.12 40.09
CA THR A 4 -61.51 -10.47 40.33
C THR A 4 -60.01 -10.32 40.63
N PRO A 5 -59.50 -10.75 41.79
CA PRO A 5 -58.09 -10.59 42.09
C PRO A 5 -57.29 -11.61 41.27
N GLY A 6 -56.38 -11.12 40.45
CA GLY A 6 -55.39 -11.94 39.77
C GLY A 6 -54.51 -12.64 40.80
N GLY A 7 -54.65 -13.97 40.90
CA GLY A 7 -53.78 -14.81 41.73
C GLY A 7 -52.33 -14.81 41.21
N PRO A 8 -51.34 -15.00 42.09
CA PRO A 8 -49.93 -14.98 41.69
C PRO A 8 -49.62 -16.17 40.78
N ALA A 9 -48.97 -15.91 39.64
CA ALA A 9 -48.52 -16.95 38.74
C ALA A 9 -47.47 -17.83 39.45
N GLY A 10 -47.68 -19.16 39.46
CA GLY A 10 -46.81 -20.10 40.15
C GLY A 10 -45.37 -20.14 39.60
N PRO A 11 -44.41 -20.68 40.37
CA PRO A 11 -42.96 -20.59 40.12
C PRO A 11 -42.50 -21.16 38.77
N CYS A 12 -43.29 -22.06 38.16
CA CYS A 12 -42.95 -22.69 36.88
C CYS A 12 -43.07 -21.74 35.66
N CYS A 13 -43.96 -20.73 35.71
CA CYS A 13 -44.16 -19.77 34.61
C CYS A 13 -43.14 -18.63 34.65
N GLU A 14 -42.69 -18.26 35.85
CA GLU A 14 -41.72 -17.19 36.07
C GLU A 14 -40.32 -17.57 35.58
N GLN A 15 -39.92 -18.83 35.78
CA GLN A 15 -38.60 -19.34 35.38
C GLN A 15 -38.42 -19.46 33.86
N ARG A 16 -39.49 -19.81 33.10
CA ARG A 16 -39.45 -19.87 31.62
C ARG A 16 -39.44 -18.48 30.99
N ARG A 17 -40.23 -17.54 31.52
CA ARG A 17 -40.28 -16.15 31.05
C ARG A 17 -38.96 -15.43 31.31
N GLY A 18 -38.38 -15.61 32.49
CA GLY A 18 -37.08 -15.01 32.82
C GLY A 18 -35.91 -15.53 31.97
N PHE A 19 -35.97 -16.76 31.49
CA PHE A 19 -34.98 -17.29 30.53
C PHE A 19 -35.11 -16.63 29.16
N LEU A 20 -36.33 -16.53 28.62
CA LEU A 20 -36.59 -15.90 27.33
C LEU A 20 -36.25 -14.40 27.35
N GLU A 21 -36.53 -13.71 28.45
CA GLU A 21 -36.17 -12.31 28.66
C GLU A 21 -34.66 -12.09 28.64
N LYS A 22 -33.90 -12.92 29.37
CA LYS A 22 -32.42 -12.86 29.37
C LYS A 22 -31.84 -13.18 27.99
N ALA A 23 -32.37 -14.20 27.32
CA ALA A 23 -31.94 -14.56 25.97
C ALA A 23 -32.19 -13.44 24.97
N ALA A 24 -33.35 -12.78 25.05
CA ALA A 24 -33.68 -11.63 24.20
C ALA A 24 -32.79 -10.42 24.51
N ALA A 25 -32.52 -10.13 25.79
CA ALA A 25 -31.64 -9.03 26.18
C ALA A 25 -30.19 -9.24 25.71
N ILE A 26 -29.64 -10.46 25.86
CA ILE A 26 -28.32 -10.82 25.35
C ILE A 26 -28.30 -10.74 23.82
N GLY A 27 -29.33 -11.25 23.14
CA GLY A 27 -29.45 -11.20 21.69
C GLY A 27 -29.45 -9.76 21.16
N ALA A 28 -30.26 -8.89 21.76
CA ALA A 28 -30.34 -7.48 21.40
C ALA A 28 -29.02 -6.73 21.69
N GLY A 29 -28.39 -6.98 22.84
CA GLY A 29 -27.11 -6.40 23.20
C GLY A 29 -25.97 -6.84 22.27
N ALA A 30 -25.93 -8.13 21.93
CA ALA A 30 -24.96 -8.67 20.97
C ALA A 30 -25.15 -8.06 19.58
N LEU A 31 -26.40 -7.89 19.12
CA LEU A 31 -26.68 -7.26 17.83
C LEU A 31 -26.26 -5.78 17.80
N ALA A 32 -26.54 -5.04 18.88
CA ALA A 32 -26.15 -3.63 19.01
C ALA A 32 -24.62 -3.46 19.00
N LEU A 33 -23.88 -4.38 19.61
CA LEU A 33 -22.42 -4.35 19.66
C LEU A 33 -21.74 -4.97 18.43
N ALA A 34 -22.45 -5.79 17.64
CA ALA A 34 -21.86 -6.50 16.50
C ALA A 34 -21.26 -5.55 15.45
N ALA A 35 -21.98 -4.48 15.09
CA ALA A 35 -21.50 -3.51 14.11
C ALA A 35 -20.23 -2.74 14.58
N PRO A 36 -20.21 -2.07 15.75
CA PRO A 36 -19.01 -1.36 16.21
C PRO A 36 -17.84 -2.29 16.49
N LEU A 37 -18.07 -3.50 17.02
CA LEU A 37 -17.01 -4.48 17.21
C LEU A 37 -16.45 -4.97 15.88
N GLY A 38 -17.31 -5.26 14.90
CA GLY A 38 -16.89 -5.68 13.56
C GLY A 38 -16.03 -4.63 12.86
N VAL A 39 -16.47 -3.37 12.89
CA VAL A 39 -15.70 -2.25 12.31
C VAL A 39 -14.40 -2.03 13.09
N GLY A 40 -14.43 -2.07 14.43
CA GLY A 40 -13.26 -1.88 15.27
C GLY A 40 -12.19 -2.96 15.04
N VAL A 41 -12.58 -4.23 14.99
CA VAL A 41 -11.67 -5.34 14.68
C VAL A 41 -11.12 -5.22 13.26
N ASN A 42 -11.95 -4.87 12.28
CA ASN A 42 -11.49 -4.67 10.91
C ASN A 42 -10.48 -3.52 10.79
N ALA A 43 -10.73 -2.39 11.45
CA ALA A 43 -9.82 -1.25 11.47
C ALA A 43 -8.51 -1.57 12.21
N PHE A 44 -8.58 -2.32 13.32
CA PHE A 44 -7.40 -2.75 14.07
C PHE A 44 -6.53 -3.72 13.27
N LEU A 45 -7.14 -4.64 12.52
CA LEU A 45 -6.44 -5.60 11.66
C LEU A 45 -6.11 -5.05 10.27
N HIS A 46 -6.51 -3.82 9.95
CA HIS A 46 -6.29 -3.18 8.66
C HIS A 46 -4.80 -3.16 8.24
N PRO A 47 -3.82 -2.88 9.12
CA PRO A 47 -2.40 -2.92 8.77
C PRO A 47 -1.91 -4.32 8.39
N LEU A 48 -2.48 -5.38 8.98
CA LEU A 48 -2.12 -6.76 8.67
C LEU A 48 -2.73 -7.24 7.35
N ARG A 49 -3.86 -6.65 6.93
CA ARG A 49 -4.54 -6.95 5.66
C ARG A 49 -3.96 -6.18 4.48
N ARG A 50 -3.25 -5.07 4.73
CA ARG A 50 -2.31 -4.49 3.76
C ARG A 50 -1.05 -5.35 3.71
N ALA A 51 -1.15 -6.56 3.17
CA ALA A 51 0.04 -7.29 2.80
C ALA A 51 0.71 -6.51 1.65
N GLY A 52 1.92 -6.01 1.88
CA GLY A 52 2.84 -5.62 0.81
C GLY A 52 2.44 -4.35 0.05
N GLY A 53 2.65 -3.21 0.68
CA GLY A 53 2.86 -1.90 0.09
C GLY A 53 3.65 -1.93 -1.21
N ALA A 54 3.35 -0.89 -1.99
CA ALA A 54 3.51 -0.82 -3.41
C ALA A 54 2.64 -1.85 -4.13
N ASP A 55 1.52 -1.35 -4.68
CA ASP A 55 0.76 -2.08 -5.68
C ASP A 55 1.75 -2.70 -6.67
N GLY A 56 1.89 -4.02 -6.63
CA GLY A 56 2.75 -4.80 -7.53
C GLY A 56 2.31 -4.73 -8.99
N ASN A 57 1.53 -3.71 -9.35
CA ASN A 57 1.25 -3.33 -10.70
C ASN A 57 2.47 -2.62 -11.28
N LEU A 58 2.90 -3.16 -12.41
CA LEU A 58 3.81 -2.48 -13.29
C LEU A 58 3.15 -1.18 -13.75
N LEU A 59 3.84 -0.06 -13.57
CA LEU A 59 3.41 1.25 -14.02
C LEU A 59 4.19 1.63 -15.27
N LYS A 60 3.49 2.10 -16.30
CA LYS A 60 4.12 2.64 -17.50
C LYS A 60 4.77 3.98 -17.16
N ILE A 61 6.08 4.08 -17.30
CA ILE A 61 6.82 5.31 -16.99
C ILE A 61 7.08 6.11 -18.26
N THR A 62 7.72 5.48 -19.25
CA THR A 62 8.17 6.17 -20.47
C THR A 62 8.46 5.19 -21.60
N SER A 63 8.81 5.71 -22.79
CA SER A 63 9.30 4.92 -23.93
C SER A 63 10.83 4.84 -23.95
N LEU A 64 11.36 3.83 -24.62
CA LEU A 64 12.80 3.57 -24.75
C LEU A 64 13.51 4.71 -25.50
N GLU A 65 12.85 5.33 -26.47
CA GLU A 65 13.30 6.52 -27.20
C GLU A 65 13.62 7.71 -26.28
N SER A 66 12.92 7.81 -25.15
CA SER A 66 13.16 8.86 -24.15
C SER A 66 14.39 8.60 -23.28
N LEU A 67 15.18 7.55 -23.53
CA LEU A 67 16.44 7.30 -22.82
C LEU A 67 17.64 7.44 -23.77
N PRO A 68 18.65 8.26 -23.41
CA PRO A 68 19.87 8.38 -24.20
C PRO A 68 20.59 7.03 -24.32
N GLU A 69 21.13 6.74 -25.51
CA GLU A 69 21.93 5.53 -25.76
C GLU A 69 23.29 5.53 -25.05
N ASP A 70 23.76 6.73 -24.70
CA ASP A 70 24.98 6.99 -23.93
C ASP A 70 24.97 6.37 -22.52
N GLY A 71 23.81 5.91 -22.03
CA GLY A 71 23.69 5.29 -20.71
C GLY A 71 23.61 6.28 -19.55
N THR A 72 23.59 7.59 -19.84
CA THR A 72 23.34 8.65 -18.87
C THR A 72 21.93 8.49 -18.25
N PRO A 73 21.80 8.41 -16.91
CA PRO A 73 20.51 8.22 -16.25
C PRO A 73 19.62 9.46 -16.36
N ARG A 74 18.33 9.24 -16.65
CA ARG A 74 17.30 10.28 -16.66
C ARG A 74 16.27 10.04 -15.57
N LYS A 75 15.84 11.12 -14.90
CA LYS A 75 14.80 11.09 -13.87
C LYS A 75 13.41 11.20 -14.51
N PHE A 76 12.50 10.32 -14.12
CA PHE A 76 11.10 10.33 -14.52
C PHE A 76 10.21 10.30 -13.27
N ASN A 77 9.11 11.04 -13.32
CA ASN A 77 8.10 10.97 -12.27
C ASN A 77 7.23 9.73 -12.48
N VAL A 78 6.92 9.04 -11.39
CA VAL A 78 5.98 7.93 -11.36
C VAL A 78 4.64 8.49 -10.91
N THR A 79 3.65 8.43 -11.79
CA THR A 79 2.27 8.79 -11.46
C THR A 79 1.42 7.53 -11.30
N ALA A 80 0.53 7.54 -10.33
CA ALA A 80 -0.45 6.49 -10.13
C ALA A 80 -1.73 7.08 -9.52
N ASP A 81 -2.78 6.29 -9.55
CA ASP A 81 -4.02 6.66 -8.86
C ASP A 81 -3.86 6.43 -7.36
N ARG A 82 -4.21 7.43 -6.55
CA ARG A 82 -4.25 7.32 -5.09
C ARG A 82 -5.70 7.27 -4.63
N VAL A 83 -6.05 6.22 -3.90
CA VAL A 83 -7.36 6.08 -3.25
C VAL A 83 -7.17 6.21 -1.74
N ASP A 84 -7.87 7.15 -1.13
CA ASP A 84 -8.02 7.23 0.32
C ASP A 84 -9.44 6.83 0.74
N ALA A 85 -9.75 6.97 2.03
CA ALA A 85 -11.04 6.53 2.57
C ALA A 85 -12.25 7.37 2.09
N TRP A 86 -12.03 8.50 1.40
CA TRP A 86 -13.11 9.39 0.94
C TRP A 86 -12.99 9.83 -0.52
N ASN A 87 -11.79 9.81 -1.11
CA ASN A 87 -11.52 10.32 -2.45
C ASN A 87 -10.63 9.38 -3.28
N ARG A 88 -10.75 9.50 -4.60
CA ARG A 88 -9.83 8.93 -5.59
C ARG A 88 -9.19 10.05 -6.38
N PHE A 89 -7.87 10.18 -6.24
CA PHE A 89 -7.04 11.10 -7.01
C PHE A 89 -6.45 10.33 -8.19
N SER A 90 -6.80 10.73 -9.40
CA SER A 90 -6.27 10.09 -10.60
C SER A 90 -4.96 10.76 -11.02
N ASN A 91 -3.97 9.96 -11.45
CA ASN A 91 -2.70 10.45 -12.00
C ASN A 91 -1.91 11.40 -11.05
N GLU A 92 -1.79 11.05 -9.78
CA GLU A 92 -1.01 11.80 -8.79
C GLU A 92 0.47 11.34 -8.80
N PRO A 93 1.46 12.24 -8.67
CA PRO A 93 2.86 11.84 -8.55
C PRO A 93 3.12 11.10 -7.23
N VAL A 94 3.37 9.80 -7.31
CA VAL A 94 3.70 8.95 -6.15
C VAL A 94 5.18 9.03 -5.81
N GLY A 95 6.03 9.18 -6.82
CA GLY A 95 7.48 9.23 -6.64
C GLY A 95 8.23 9.50 -7.94
N ALA A 96 9.51 9.16 -7.96
CA ALA A 96 10.33 9.30 -9.15
C ALA A 96 11.38 8.18 -9.22
N VAL A 97 11.76 7.83 -10.44
CA VAL A 97 12.75 6.79 -10.75
C VAL A 97 13.81 7.33 -11.70
N PHE A 98 15.04 6.87 -11.53
CA PHE A 98 16.10 7.03 -12.52
C PHE A 98 16.09 5.84 -13.47
N LEU A 99 16.02 6.12 -14.76
CA LEU A 99 16.12 5.11 -15.81
C LEU A 99 17.40 5.33 -16.60
N ARG A 100 18.15 4.25 -16.86
CA ARG A 100 19.31 4.27 -17.75
C ARG A 100 19.36 3.02 -18.61
N ARG A 101 19.93 3.15 -19.80
CA ARG A 101 20.26 1.98 -20.63
C ARG A 101 21.56 1.35 -20.14
N ILE A 102 21.65 0.03 -20.22
CA ILE A 102 22.87 -0.69 -19.86
C ILE A 102 23.84 -0.64 -21.06
N PRO A 103 25.07 -0.14 -20.88
CA PRO A 103 26.07 -0.15 -21.94
C PRO A 103 26.27 -1.57 -22.51
N GLY A 104 26.24 -1.72 -23.83
CA GLY A 104 26.41 -3.01 -24.51
C GLY A 104 25.16 -3.89 -24.61
N GLN A 105 24.02 -3.50 -24.00
CA GLN A 105 22.74 -4.20 -24.14
C GLN A 105 21.60 -3.19 -24.36
N PRO A 106 21.32 -2.78 -25.61
CA PRO A 106 20.37 -1.69 -25.90
C PRO A 106 18.91 -2.04 -25.52
N ALA A 107 18.60 -3.33 -25.41
CA ALA A 107 17.30 -3.87 -25.01
C ALA A 107 17.15 -4.06 -23.49
N LYS A 108 18.12 -3.63 -22.67
CA LYS A 108 18.00 -3.67 -21.21
C LYS A 108 18.10 -2.28 -20.61
N VAL A 109 17.19 -2.01 -19.68
CA VAL A 109 17.11 -0.77 -18.93
C VAL A 109 17.24 -1.10 -17.45
N ALA A 110 18.08 -0.35 -16.74
CA ALA A 110 18.15 -0.39 -15.29
C ALA A 110 17.33 0.76 -14.72
N ALA A 111 16.51 0.46 -13.71
CA ALA A 111 15.73 1.44 -12.97
C ALA A 111 16.21 1.52 -11.52
N PHE A 112 16.36 2.74 -11.02
CA PHE A 112 16.77 3.02 -9.65
C PHE A 112 15.80 3.96 -8.96
N GLN A 113 15.62 3.75 -7.65
CA GLN A 113 14.85 4.65 -6.80
C GLN A 113 15.56 6.01 -6.65
N VAL A 114 14.83 7.13 -6.74
CA VAL A 114 15.37 8.48 -6.47
C VAL A 114 15.57 8.74 -4.97
N THR A 115 14.87 7.98 -4.13
CA THR A 115 14.96 8.06 -2.67
C THR A 115 16.20 7.30 -2.18
N CYS A 116 17.09 7.98 -1.46
CA CYS A 116 18.26 7.36 -0.85
C CYS A 116 17.83 6.33 0.22
N PRO A 117 18.36 5.09 0.18
CA PRO A 117 18.05 4.05 1.17
C PRO A 117 18.54 4.37 2.60
N HIS A 118 19.41 5.36 2.79
CA HIS A 118 19.90 5.74 4.12
C HIS A 118 18.80 6.41 4.96
N ALA A 119 18.34 7.58 4.51
CA ALA A 119 17.43 8.45 5.28
C ALA A 119 16.23 8.95 4.47
N GLY A 120 16.06 8.48 3.23
CA GLY A 120 14.93 8.89 2.38
C GLY A 120 15.12 10.23 1.66
N CYS A 121 16.31 10.83 1.71
CA CYS A 121 16.60 12.06 0.97
C CYS A 121 16.52 11.86 -0.54
N ALA A 122 16.08 12.87 -1.29
CA ALA A 122 16.11 12.84 -2.75
C ALA A 122 17.55 12.91 -3.25
N ILE A 123 17.95 11.95 -4.06
CA ILE A 123 19.28 11.94 -4.68
C ILE A 123 19.24 12.68 -6.01
N ASN A 124 20.34 13.38 -6.29
CA ASN A 124 20.59 13.99 -7.58
C ASN A 124 21.73 13.24 -8.27
N PHE A 125 21.67 13.22 -9.60
CA PHE A 125 22.75 12.74 -10.45
C PHE A 125 23.57 13.94 -10.92
N GLU A 126 24.87 13.89 -10.71
CA GLU A 126 25.81 14.87 -11.24
C GLU A 126 26.68 14.21 -12.31
N PRO A 127 26.65 14.68 -13.57
CA PRO A 127 27.54 14.19 -14.60
C PRO A 127 28.98 14.65 -14.29
N THR A 128 29.92 13.72 -14.31
CA THR A 128 31.35 13.96 -14.13
C THR A 128 32.10 13.41 -15.34
N GLU A 129 33.35 13.82 -15.55
CA GLU A 129 34.20 13.31 -16.64
C GLU A 129 34.40 11.78 -16.61
N GLN A 130 34.13 11.14 -15.45
CA GLN A 130 34.28 9.71 -15.21
C GLN A 130 32.95 8.94 -15.31
N GLY A 131 31.89 9.54 -15.87
CA GLY A 131 30.57 8.89 -16.06
C GLY A 131 29.49 9.26 -15.03
N GLY A 132 29.75 10.24 -14.17
CA GLY A 132 28.79 10.77 -13.20
C GLY A 132 28.66 9.96 -11.92
N ARG A 133 28.04 10.57 -10.90
CA ARG A 133 27.80 9.95 -9.60
C ARG A 133 26.43 10.30 -9.03
N PHE A 134 25.90 9.39 -8.23
CA PHE A 134 24.76 9.64 -7.36
C PHE A 134 25.25 9.98 -5.95
N PHE A 135 24.66 11.00 -5.34
CA PHE A 135 24.97 11.35 -3.95
C PHE A 135 24.18 10.46 -2.98
N SER A 136 24.70 9.27 -2.72
CA SER A 136 24.15 8.34 -1.72
C SER A 136 25.30 7.67 -0.94
N PRO A 137 25.18 7.48 0.38
CA PRO A 137 26.20 6.77 1.17
C PRO A 137 26.38 5.28 0.80
N ARG A 138 25.42 4.71 0.07
CA ARG A 138 25.41 3.32 -0.42
C ARG A 138 24.80 3.22 -1.81
N ASP A 139 24.93 2.05 -2.42
CA ASP A 139 24.29 1.71 -3.68
C ASP A 139 22.77 1.90 -3.62
N MET A 140 22.21 2.36 -4.74
CA MET A 140 20.78 2.61 -4.88
C MET A 140 19.98 1.31 -4.96
N ASP A 141 18.70 1.43 -4.62
CA ASP A 141 17.76 0.34 -4.78
C ASP A 141 17.32 0.22 -6.24
N GLU A 142 17.49 -0.98 -6.77
CA GLU A 142 17.13 -1.32 -8.15
C GLU A 142 15.68 -1.79 -8.18
N LEU A 143 14.94 -1.34 -9.18
CA LEU A 143 13.54 -1.68 -9.40
C LEU A 143 13.40 -2.67 -10.55
N GLU A 144 12.39 -3.53 -10.47
CA GLU A 144 12.08 -4.46 -11.55
C GLU A 144 11.53 -3.69 -12.76
N VAL A 145 12.10 -3.97 -13.94
CA VAL A 145 11.73 -3.35 -15.21
C VAL A 145 11.27 -4.42 -16.19
N GLU A 146 10.12 -4.16 -16.81
CA GLU A 146 9.61 -4.93 -17.93
C GLU A 146 9.51 -4.01 -19.16
N ILE A 147 10.03 -4.47 -20.30
CA ILE A 147 9.87 -3.75 -21.57
C ILE A 147 8.75 -4.43 -22.35
N ARG A 148 7.64 -3.71 -22.54
CA ARG A 148 6.48 -4.18 -23.31
C ARG A 148 6.48 -3.58 -24.70
N ASN A 149 6.00 -4.34 -25.68
CA ASN A 149 5.87 -3.88 -27.07
C ASN A 149 7.17 -3.29 -27.66
N GLN A 150 8.33 -3.79 -27.20
CA GLN A 150 9.68 -3.38 -27.62
C GLN A 150 10.05 -1.90 -27.38
N ASN A 151 9.16 -1.08 -26.81
CA ASN A 151 9.39 0.35 -26.61
C ASN A 151 8.91 0.87 -25.25
N GLU A 152 7.88 0.26 -24.65
CA GLU A 152 7.31 0.79 -23.41
C GLU A 152 8.05 0.26 -22.19
N ILE A 153 8.50 1.16 -21.33
CA ILE A 153 9.18 0.82 -20.08
C ILE A 153 8.16 0.83 -18.96
N TRP A 154 7.96 -0.34 -18.39
CA TRP A 154 7.10 -0.57 -17.25
C TRP A 154 7.98 -0.88 -16.04
N VAL A 155 7.72 -0.21 -14.92
CA VAL A 155 8.52 -0.36 -13.70
C VAL A 155 7.61 -0.78 -12.56
N ARG A 156 8.02 -1.79 -11.80
CA ARG A 156 7.37 -2.11 -10.53
C ARG A 156 7.86 -1.11 -9.50
N PHE A 157 7.12 0.00 -9.38
CA PHE A 157 7.49 1.04 -8.44
C PHE A 157 7.18 0.58 -7.02
N GLN A 158 8.18 0.50 -6.16
CA GLN A 158 8.01 0.13 -4.76
C GLN A 158 8.88 0.96 -3.83
N HIS A 159 8.42 1.15 -2.61
CA HIS A 159 9.22 1.77 -1.55
C HIS A 159 10.04 0.69 -0.84
N PHE A 160 11.22 1.06 -0.37
CA PHE A 160 12.08 0.18 0.43
C PHE A 160 12.17 0.68 1.87
N VAL A 161 12.44 -0.24 2.80
CA VAL A 161 12.69 0.12 4.20
C VAL A 161 14.03 0.85 4.30
N LEU A 162 14.01 2.03 4.91
CA LEU A 162 15.19 2.87 5.10
C LEU A 162 16.14 2.27 6.16
N ASN A 163 17.42 2.65 6.07
CA ASN A 163 18.48 2.26 7.01
C ASN A 163 18.63 0.73 7.19
N LYS A 164 18.39 -0.02 6.10
CA LYS A 164 18.66 -1.46 6.02
C LYS A 164 19.66 -1.73 4.90
N SER A 165 20.59 -2.64 5.16
CA SER A 165 21.58 -3.05 4.15
C SER A 165 20.92 -3.87 3.04
N GLU A 166 19.90 -4.64 3.39
CA GLU A 166 19.10 -5.49 2.53
C GLU A 166 17.95 -4.71 1.88
N LYS A 167 17.65 -5.04 0.62
CA LYS A 167 16.55 -4.45 -0.15
C LYS A 167 15.22 -5.08 0.29
N ILE A 168 14.63 -4.55 1.36
CA ILE A 168 13.34 -5.01 1.88
C ILE A 168 12.25 -4.08 1.35
N ALA A 169 11.34 -4.61 0.52
CA ALA A 169 10.18 -3.86 0.06
C ALA A 169 9.30 -3.47 1.26
N LYS A 170 8.88 -2.21 1.29
CA LYS A 170 8.03 -1.67 2.36
C LYS A 170 6.59 -2.11 2.11
N ALA A 171 6.06 -2.85 3.08
CA ALA A 171 4.66 -3.28 3.11
C ALA A 171 3.68 -2.12 3.40
#